data_AF-A0A395H2E8-F1
#
_entry.id   AF-A0A395H2E8-F1
#
_cell.length_a   1.000
_cell.length_b   1.000
_cell.length_c   1.000
_cell.angle_alpha   90.00
_cell.angle_beta   90.00
_cell.angle_gamma   90.00
#
_symmetry.space_group_name_H-M   'P 1'
#
loop_
_entity.id
_entity.type
_entity.pdbx_description
1 polymer ?
#
loop_
_entity_poly.entity_id
_entity_poly.type
_entity_poly.pdbx_seq_one_letter_code
_entity_poly.pdbx_strand_id
1 'polypeptide(L)'
;MSLIVLPPDFKIISSLRYDPALVAVGKQGAAQSSTDPFSTPYYLLPYHQARLRNAATCFGWGKALAFLQQDTNQFAKYLDTFIPDDTKPWRLRIVMDKMGTCEVEINPTTLMDPLNLLLPSETSPQTTVWRVYIDSERIAPSVFTTHKTTARDFYTAARLRSGIVSLLEQAEVLLVNPAGELMEGSITTPYFRRRDLAEGEGGPAWITPPLSSGGNAGTTRHYALTEGFCMEHTIAATDLVDGEECWLSNSVRGFIRGKIAIEQASSLNKQHPQRHPSFSALLLPPLPPIYPVSIHQSSLYESSAIMKFFENVFTYDYSFPAVSLAYFLRYPNPYSRHVLTTDVIDRYVDPSTQRLHTTRLHLKKSKVPSGILKLLPKGIGGSDNSGQSYILETTIVDAKEGWMQTESRNMEWTGILSVVEKQFYQRQPLEGALDTLEGLSLDDKRSEQTTVRTTVTFRSRFGQGKLLGRKKAEPSSDHTGDYEEEAPKRGLFSSLSTAGIQRTIELIGLNRTRDAVLKSKQGMNVVLERLRSGGIVGVLEGMRQDREAVYGPEGGPWKRVWLTGNGHASIEDDDH
;
A
#
# COMPACT_ATOMS: atom_id res chain seq x y z
N MET A 1 34.88 6.78 6.58
CA MET A 1 33.85 6.32 7.55
C MET A 1 32.59 7.11 7.27
N SER A 2 31.75 6.64 6.35
CA SER A 2 30.49 7.29 6.00
C SER A 2 29.56 7.18 7.21
N LEU A 3 29.18 8.32 7.79
CA LEU A 3 28.15 8.39 8.83
C LEU A 3 26.85 7.83 8.25
N ILE A 4 26.51 6.58 8.60
CA ILE A 4 25.21 6.01 8.29
C ILE A 4 24.20 6.81 9.10
N VAL A 5 23.51 7.72 8.43
CA VAL A 5 22.35 8.42 9.01
C VAL A 5 21.27 7.36 9.20
N LEU A 6 21.11 6.88 10.43
CA LEU A 6 20.04 5.96 10.78
C LEU A 6 18.70 6.68 10.56
N PRO A 7 17.67 6.02 10.03
CA PRO A 7 16.34 6.60 9.91
C PRO A 7 15.86 7.11 11.28
N PRO A 8 15.28 8.31 11.38
CA PRO A 8 14.73 8.78 12.65
C PRO A 8 13.62 7.82 13.11
N ASP A 9 13.61 7.50 14.41
CA ASP A 9 12.55 6.76 15.12
C ASP A 9 12.20 5.36 14.59
N PHE A 10 13.14 4.68 13.91
CA PHE A 10 12.94 3.26 13.61
C PHE A 10 12.86 2.42 14.89
N LYS A 11 12.11 1.31 14.83
CA LYS A 11 11.93 0.35 15.92
C LYS A 11 12.45 -1.03 15.48
N ILE A 12 13.00 -1.81 16.40
CA ILE A 12 13.29 -3.23 16.14
C ILE A 12 11.99 -4.03 16.28
N ILE A 13 11.80 -5.04 15.43
CA ILE A 13 10.55 -5.80 15.40
C ILE A 13 10.78 -7.30 15.37
N SER A 14 9.80 -8.02 15.92
CA SER A 14 9.75 -9.47 15.88
C SER A 14 8.31 -9.90 15.64
N SER A 15 8.05 -10.75 14.65
CA SER A 15 6.71 -11.29 14.41
C SER A 15 6.71 -12.80 14.57
N LEU A 16 5.76 -13.30 15.33
CA LEU A 16 5.63 -14.71 15.71
C LEU A 16 4.17 -15.14 15.80
N ARG A 17 3.95 -16.46 15.83
CA ARG A 17 2.65 -17.09 16.05
C ARG A 17 2.53 -17.52 17.52
N TYR A 18 1.42 -17.16 18.14
CA TYR A 18 0.89 -17.87 19.29
C TYR A 18 -0.10 -18.92 18.81
N ASP A 19 0.01 -20.14 19.29
CA ASP A 19 -0.93 -21.21 19.00
C ASP A 19 -0.94 -22.22 20.16
N PRO A 20 -2.09 -22.41 20.84
CA PRO A 20 -2.17 -23.35 21.96
C PRO A 20 -1.87 -24.80 21.53
N ALA A 21 -2.08 -25.15 20.25
CA ALA A 21 -1.80 -26.48 19.74
C ALA A 21 -0.29 -26.82 19.70
N LEU A 22 0.60 -25.82 19.76
CA LEU A 22 2.06 -26.05 19.79
C LEU A 22 2.51 -26.82 21.04
N VAL A 23 1.82 -26.64 22.17
CA VAL A 23 2.14 -27.32 23.42
C VAL A 23 1.92 -28.83 23.29
N ALA A 24 0.93 -29.26 22.50
CA ALA A 24 0.69 -30.67 22.23
C ALA A 24 1.79 -31.29 21.35
N VAL A 25 2.33 -30.51 20.40
CA VAL A 25 3.44 -30.93 19.54
C VAL A 25 4.74 -31.07 20.34
N GLY A 26 5.07 -30.11 21.21
CA GLY A 26 6.26 -30.19 22.07
C GLY A 26 6.28 -31.42 22.98
N LYS A 27 5.10 -31.84 23.47
CA LYS A 27 4.97 -33.06 24.28
C LYS A 27 5.24 -34.36 23.51
N GLN A 28 5.06 -34.37 22.19
CA GLN A 28 5.33 -35.55 21.34
C GLN A 28 6.81 -35.66 20.93
N GLY A 29 7.56 -34.56 20.96
CA GLY A 29 9.00 -34.50 20.63
C GLY A 29 9.94 -34.53 21.83
N ALA A 30 9.43 -34.70 23.05
CA ALA A 30 10.20 -34.56 24.29
C ALA A 30 11.18 -35.73 24.54
N ALA A 31 12.32 -35.68 23.85
CA ALA A 31 13.57 -36.23 24.32
C ALA A 31 14.67 -35.17 24.13
N GLN A 32 15.10 -34.60 25.26
CA GLN A 32 16.32 -33.78 25.47
C GLN A 32 16.18 -32.24 25.34
N SER A 33 16.72 -31.56 26.36
CA SER A 33 16.96 -30.10 26.52
C SER A 33 15.87 -29.23 27.17
N SER A 34 16.31 -28.38 28.12
CA SER A 34 15.51 -27.35 28.83
C SER A 34 15.21 -26.10 27.99
N THR A 35 15.62 -26.09 26.72
CA THR A 35 15.42 -24.99 25.76
C THR A 35 14.58 -25.43 24.57
N ASP A 36 13.56 -26.25 24.82
CA ASP A 36 12.64 -26.69 23.77
C ASP A 36 11.92 -25.48 23.14
N PRO A 37 12.08 -25.22 21.83
CA PRO A 37 11.39 -24.14 21.12
C PRO A 37 9.86 -24.23 21.17
N PHE A 38 9.30 -25.36 21.62
CA PHE A 38 7.87 -25.63 21.76
C PHE A 38 7.42 -25.74 23.22
N SER A 39 8.29 -25.40 24.18
CA SER A 39 7.97 -25.34 25.62
C SER A 39 6.89 -24.30 25.97
N THR A 40 6.56 -23.41 25.04
CA THR A 40 5.51 -22.39 25.19
C THR A 40 4.58 -22.43 23.97
N PRO A 41 3.34 -21.91 24.10
CA PRO A 41 2.45 -21.73 22.93
C PRO A 41 2.95 -20.65 21.94
N TYR A 42 4.11 -20.02 22.19
CA TYR A 42 4.73 -19.06 21.30
C TYR A 42 5.80 -19.73 20.45
N TYR A 43 5.53 -19.82 19.15
CA TYR A 43 6.43 -20.48 18.20
C TYR A 43 7.82 -19.82 18.19
N LEU A 44 8.85 -20.59 18.53
CA LEU A 44 10.27 -20.19 18.54
C LEU A 44 10.60 -19.01 19.47
N LEU A 45 9.87 -18.83 20.58
CA LEU A 45 10.02 -17.66 21.46
C LEU A 45 11.47 -17.38 21.91
N PRO A 46 12.30 -18.36 22.31
CA PRO A 46 13.70 -18.11 22.67
C PRO A 46 14.49 -17.44 21.53
N TYR A 47 14.29 -17.91 20.29
CA TYR A 47 14.93 -17.34 19.10
C TYR A 47 14.44 -15.91 18.82
N HIS A 48 13.15 -15.64 19.05
CA HIS A 48 12.60 -14.29 18.91
C HIS A 48 13.21 -13.30 19.91
N GLN A 49 13.35 -13.71 21.17
CA GLN A 49 13.96 -12.88 22.21
C GLN A 49 15.45 -12.66 21.92
N ALA A 50 16.19 -13.70 21.52
CA ALA A 50 17.59 -13.59 21.11
C ALA A 50 17.78 -12.65 19.91
N ARG A 51 16.90 -12.74 18.89
CA ARG A 51 16.93 -11.82 17.73
C ARG A 51 16.77 -10.36 18.15
N LEU A 52 15.82 -10.08 19.05
CA LEU A 52 15.61 -8.72 19.58
C LEU A 52 16.83 -8.25 20.38
N ARG A 53 17.41 -9.10 21.23
CA ARG A 53 18.64 -8.80 21.98
C ARG A 53 19.79 -8.45 21.04
N ASN A 54 20.02 -9.27 20.01
CA ASN A 54 21.09 -9.05 19.04
C ASN A 54 20.93 -7.73 18.29
N ALA A 55 19.69 -7.37 17.91
CA ALA A 55 19.41 -6.08 17.28
C ALA A 55 19.64 -4.92 18.25
N ALA A 56 19.14 -5.00 19.49
CA ALA A 56 19.36 -3.98 20.52
C ALA A 56 20.85 -3.77 20.82
N THR A 57 21.64 -4.85 20.89
CA THR A 57 23.10 -4.80 21.04
C THR A 57 23.75 -4.11 19.84
N CYS A 58 23.39 -4.49 18.61
CA CYS A 58 23.95 -3.89 17.38
C CYS A 58 23.72 -2.37 17.32
N PHE A 59 22.53 -1.90 17.73
CA PHE A 59 22.19 -0.47 17.72
C PHE A 59 22.57 0.28 19.02
N GLY A 60 23.19 -0.38 20.00
CA GLY A 60 23.58 0.23 21.27
C GLY A 60 22.40 0.63 22.18
N TRP A 61 21.25 -0.04 22.07
CA TRP A 61 20.03 0.29 22.81
C TRP A 61 20.02 -0.35 24.20
N GLY A 62 20.81 0.20 25.13
CA GLY A 62 20.99 -0.36 26.47
C GLY A 62 19.70 -0.58 27.28
N LYS A 63 18.71 0.32 27.16
CA LYS A 63 17.41 0.18 27.84
C LYS A 63 16.57 -0.98 27.28
N ALA A 64 16.53 -1.11 25.96
CA ALA A 64 15.89 -2.24 25.28
C ALA A 64 16.56 -3.56 25.66
N LEU A 65 17.90 -3.58 25.74
CA LEU A 65 18.66 -4.76 26.15
C LEU A 65 18.32 -5.18 27.59
N ALA A 66 18.25 -4.23 28.53
CA ALA A 66 17.87 -4.50 29.92
C ALA A 66 16.48 -5.14 30.03
N PHE A 67 15.49 -4.66 29.27
CA PHE A 67 14.17 -5.28 29.22
C PHE A 67 14.21 -6.71 28.63
N LEU A 68 15.03 -6.94 27.61
CA LEU A 68 15.12 -8.23 26.91
C LEU A 68 16.00 -9.28 27.63
N GLN A 69 16.73 -8.90 28.68
CA GLN A 69 17.57 -9.79 29.49
C GLN A 69 16.78 -10.67 30.47
N GLN A 70 15.48 -10.40 30.67
CA GLN A 70 14.61 -11.26 31.47
C GLN A 70 14.55 -12.70 30.95
N ASP A 71 14.20 -13.64 31.83
CA ASP A 71 14.02 -15.04 31.45
C ASP A 71 12.91 -15.23 30.40
N THR A 72 13.03 -16.26 29.56
CA THR A 72 12.06 -16.52 28.48
C THR A 72 10.64 -16.74 29.02
N ASN A 73 10.48 -17.37 30.19
CA ASN A 73 9.16 -17.57 30.80
C ASN A 73 8.57 -16.26 31.34
N GLN A 74 9.40 -15.35 31.85
CA GLN A 74 8.95 -14.02 32.25
C GLN A 74 8.52 -13.22 31.02
N PHE A 75 9.27 -13.32 29.93
CA PHE A 75 8.90 -12.70 28.67
C PHE A 75 7.60 -13.29 28.09
N ALA A 76 7.40 -14.61 28.17
CA ALA A 76 6.15 -15.25 27.78
C ALA A 76 4.96 -14.74 28.62
N LYS A 77 5.10 -14.68 29.95
CA LYS A 77 4.08 -14.11 30.85
C LYS A 77 3.74 -12.66 30.52
N TYR A 78 4.73 -11.87 30.13
CA TYR A 78 4.50 -10.51 29.64
C TYR A 78 3.70 -10.50 28.33
N LEU A 79 3.99 -11.41 27.39
CA LEU A 79 3.22 -11.52 26.15
C LEU A 79 1.78 -12.01 26.38
N ASP A 80 1.55 -12.86 27.39
CA ASP A 80 0.23 -13.39 27.75
C ASP A 80 -0.76 -12.27 28.08
N THR A 81 -0.29 -11.13 28.63
CA THR A 81 -1.16 -9.99 28.94
C THR A 81 -1.80 -9.35 27.71
N PHE A 82 -1.32 -9.66 26.51
CA PHE A 82 -1.86 -9.15 25.25
C PHE A 82 -2.77 -10.15 24.53
N ILE A 83 -2.77 -11.43 24.91
CA ILE A 83 -3.56 -12.46 24.23
C ILE A 83 -5.03 -12.33 24.62
N PRO A 84 -5.95 -12.03 23.67
CA PRO A 84 -7.36 -11.85 24.00
C PRO A 84 -8.10 -13.15 24.31
N ASP A 85 -7.66 -14.26 23.70
CA ASP A 85 -8.28 -15.58 23.80
C ASP A 85 -7.20 -16.65 23.59
N ASP A 86 -6.80 -17.31 24.68
CA ASP A 86 -5.73 -18.32 24.70
C ASP A 86 -6.10 -19.64 24.02
N THR A 87 -7.37 -19.80 23.62
CA THR A 87 -7.84 -20.98 22.89
C THR A 87 -7.65 -20.87 21.37
N LYS A 88 -7.23 -19.70 20.88
CA LYS A 88 -7.14 -19.40 19.44
C LYS A 88 -5.72 -19.02 19.02
N PRO A 89 -5.35 -19.23 17.74
CA PRO A 89 -4.06 -18.80 17.24
C PRO A 89 -4.04 -17.29 16.95
N TRP A 90 -2.92 -16.65 17.27
CA TRP A 90 -2.70 -15.22 17.08
C TRP A 90 -1.37 -14.93 16.39
N ARG A 91 -1.36 -13.90 15.54
CA ARG A 91 -0.13 -13.27 15.06
C ARG A 91 0.25 -12.13 15.99
N LEU A 92 1.42 -12.27 16.60
CA LEU A 92 2.05 -11.23 17.41
C LEU A 92 3.06 -10.46 16.55
N ARG A 93 3.09 -9.14 16.72
CA ARG A 93 4.19 -8.30 16.27
C ARG A 93 4.66 -7.46 17.45
N ILE A 94 5.80 -7.89 18.00
CA ILE A 94 6.54 -7.19 19.04
C ILE A 94 7.31 -6.06 18.37
N VAL A 95 7.18 -4.85 18.90
CA VAL A 95 7.78 -3.63 18.38
C VAL A 95 8.47 -2.93 19.55
N MET A 96 9.76 -2.67 19.43
CA MET A 96 10.55 -2.10 20.52
C MET A 96 11.34 -0.88 20.04
N ASP A 97 11.28 0.19 20.81
CA ASP A 97 12.03 1.42 20.55
C ASP A 97 13.39 1.46 21.28
N LYS A 98 14.19 2.49 21.02
CA LYS A 98 15.50 2.73 21.66
C LYS A 98 15.42 2.95 23.17
N MET A 99 14.26 3.34 23.69
CA MET A 99 14.02 3.60 25.11
C MET A 99 13.64 2.34 25.88
N GLY A 100 13.45 1.21 25.19
CA GLY A 100 13.03 -0.05 25.77
C GLY A 100 11.50 -0.18 25.92
N THR A 101 10.72 0.74 25.33
CA THR A 101 9.27 0.60 25.27
C THR A 101 8.94 -0.58 24.37
N CYS A 102 8.22 -1.56 24.91
CA CYS A 102 7.77 -2.75 24.20
C CYS A 102 6.26 -2.62 23.91
N GLU A 103 5.91 -2.55 22.63
CA GLU A 103 4.53 -2.59 22.15
C GLU A 103 4.27 -3.93 21.48
N VAL A 104 3.09 -4.52 21.69
CA VAL A 104 2.70 -5.79 21.07
C VAL A 104 1.42 -5.59 20.28
N GLU A 105 1.51 -5.69 18.96
CA GLU A 105 0.36 -5.70 18.07
C GLU A 105 -0.16 -7.13 17.88
N ILE A 106 -1.40 -7.37 18.27
CA ILE A 106 -2.07 -8.69 18.14
C ILE A 106 -3.07 -8.66 17.00
N ASN A 107 -3.05 -9.69 16.14
CA ASN A 107 -4.02 -9.86 15.08
C ASN A 107 -4.42 -11.35 14.97
N PRO A 108 -5.70 -11.69 14.71
CA PRO A 108 -6.09 -13.06 14.45
C PRO A 108 -5.26 -13.67 13.32
N THR A 109 -4.94 -14.96 13.41
CA THR A 109 -4.30 -15.70 12.32
C THR A 109 -5.08 -16.96 11.98
N THR A 110 -4.82 -17.53 10.81
CA THR A 110 -5.52 -18.72 10.33
C THR A 110 -5.14 -19.93 11.17
N LEU A 111 -6.14 -20.74 11.52
CA LEU A 111 -5.93 -22.11 11.97
C LEU A 111 -5.14 -22.85 10.89
N MET A 112 -4.08 -23.54 11.29
CA MET A 112 -3.27 -24.38 10.43
C MET A 112 -2.79 -25.58 11.25
N ASP A 113 -2.44 -26.66 10.57
CA ASP A 113 -1.74 -27.77 11.21
C ASP A 113 -0.42 -27.26 11.80
N PRO A 114 -0.19 -27.39 13.13
CA PRO A 114 1.05 -27.02 13.79
C PRO A 114 2.29 -27.69 13.19
N LEU A 115 2.16 -28.86 12.54
CA LEU A 115 3.29 -29.52 11.88
C LEU A 115 3.87 -28.69 10.74
N ASN A 116 3.08 -27.80 10.11
CA ASN A 116 3.58 -26.86 9.10
C ASN A 116 4.52 -25.79 9.68
N LEU A 117 4.52 -25.62 11.00
CA LEU A 117 5.46 -24.76 11.72
C LEU A 117 6.79 -25.49 12.00
N LEU A 118 6.81 -26.82 11.95
CA LEU A 118 8.04 -27.59 12.06
C LEU A 118 8.77 -27.62 10.71
N LEU A 119 9.79 -28.45 10.60
CA LEU A 119 10.51 -28.66 9.36
C LEU A 119 9.60 -29.20 8.25
N PRO A 120 9.90 -28.88 6.98
CA PRO A 120 9.16 -29.42 5.84
C PRO A 120 9.13 -30.95 5.83
N SER A 121 7.94 -31.53 5.60
CA SER A 121 7.78 -32.95 5.31
C SER A 121 7.06 -33.13 3.99
N GLU A 122 7.52 -34.05 3.15
CA GLU A 122 6.87 -34.40 1.88
C GLU A 122 5.50 -35.06 2.07
N THR A 123 5.23 -35.57 3.28
CA THR A 123 3.95 -36.19 3.64
C THR A 123 2.89 -35.21 4.16
N SER A 124 3.27 -33.95 4.42
CA SER A 124 2.32 -32.95 4.90
C SER A 124 1.48 -32.42 3.72
N PRO A 125 0.13 -32.42 3.81
CA PRO A 125 -0.74 -31.90 2.77
C PRO A 125 -0.72 -30.35 2.77
N GLN A 126 0.41 -29.75 2.40
CA GLN A 126 0.45 -28.33 2.09
C GLN A 126 -0.15 -28.11 0.70
N THR A 127 -1.35 -27.55 0.69
CA THR A 127 -2.16 -27.40 -0.52
C THR A 127 -1.82 -26.17 -1.36
N THR A 128 -0.99 -25.24 -0.86
CA THR A 128 -0.74 -23.96 -1.53
C THR A 128 0.76 -23.71 -1.74
N VAL A 129 1.15 -23.59 -3.01
CA VAL A 129 2.52 -23.29 -3.45
C VAL A 129 2.59 -21.81 -3.81
N TRP A 130 3.51 -21.09 -3.18
CA TRP A 130 3.71 -19.66 -3.43
C TRP A 130 4.49 -19.43 -4.72
N ARG A 131 4.13 -18.38 -5.45
CA ARG A 131 4.91 -17.92 -6.60
C ARG A 131 6.07 -17.05 -6.13
N VAL A 132 7.29 -17.36 -6.55
CA VAL A 132 8.50 -16.72 -6.02
C VAL A 132 9.25 -16.02 -7.15
N TYR A 133 9.28 -14.69 -7.09
CA TYR A 133 9.99 -13.86 -8.06
C TYR A 133 11.41 -13.53 -7.57
N ILE A 134 12.26 -13.08 -8.49
CA ILE A 134 13.59 -12.56 -8.19
C ILE A 134 13.53 -11.05 -8.39
N ASP A 135 14.00 -10.29 -7.41
CA ASP A 135 14.03 -8.83 -7.51
C ASP A 135 14.95 -8.39 -8.66
N SER A 136 14.47 -7.43 -9.44
CA SER A 136 15.22 -6.88 -10.59
C SER A 136 16.32 -5.91 -10.15
N GLU A 137 16.21 -5.32 -8.96
CA GLU A 137 17.25 -4.44 -8.40
C GLU A 137 18.11 -5.16 -7.37
N ARG A 138 19.33 -4.63 -7.17
CA ARG A 138 20.26 -5.12 -6.15
C ARG A 138 20.18 -4.28 -4.88
N ILE A 139 20.28 -4.94 -3.73
CA ILE A 139 20.25 -4.29 -2.42
C ILE A 139 21.57 -4.52 -1.72
N ALA A 140 22.25 -3.42 -1.36
CA ALA A 140 23.47 -3.49 -0.57
C ALA A 140 23.15 -4.02 0.84
N PRO A 141 23.87 -5.05 1.33
CA PRO A 141 23.76 -5.51 2.71
C PRO A 141 23.95 -4.37 3.72
N SER A 142 23.16 -4.38 4.78
CA SER A 142 23.27 -3.41 5.87
C SER A 142 22.78 -3.96 7.21
N VAL A 143 22.91 -3.17 8.26
CA VAL A 143 22.29 -3.47 9.56
C VAL A 143 20.76 -3.60 9.46
N PHE A 144 20.12 -2.92 8.51
CA PHE A 144 18.66 -2.97 8.30
C PHE A 144 18.19 -4.19 7.49
N THR A 145 19.09 -4.85 6.77
CA THR A 145 18.79 -6.16 6.16
C THR A 145 19.01 -7.28 7.19
N THR A 146 20.12 -7.20 7.94
CA THR A 146 20.50 -8.17 8.98
C THR A 146 19.48 -8.22 10.12
N HIS A 147 19.07 -7.06 10.64
CA HIS A 147 18.12 -6.95 11.76
C HIS A 147 16.73 -6.55 11.29
N LYS A 148 15.72 -7.23 11.83
CA LYS A 148 14.33 -6.94 11.47
C LYS A 148 13.87 -5.65 12.16
N THR A 149 13.66 -4.60 11.38
CA THR A 149 13.24 -3.28 11.87
C THR A 149 11.97 -2.77 11.18
N THR A 150 11.47 -1.59 11.56
CA THR A 150 10.42 -0.87 10.82
C THR A 150 10.93 -0.15 9.57
N ALA A 151 12.24 0.04 9.42
CA ALA A 151 12.85 0.62 8.22
C ALA A 151 12.89 -0.43 7.10
N ARG A 152 11.81 -0.47 6.29
CA ARG A 152 11.57 -1.56 5.32
C ARG A 152 11.23 -1.06 3.92
N ASP A 153 11.60 0.17 3.59
CA ASP A 153 11.25 0.79 2.31
C ASP A 153 11.81 -0.01 1.12
N PHE A 154 13.05 -0.49 1.21
CA PHE A 154 13.68 -1.32 0.17
C PHE A 154 12.99 -2.69 -0.01
N TYR A 155 12.56 -3.35 1.07
CA TYR A 155 11.74 -4.57 0.96
C TYR A 155 10.38 -4.30 0.32
N THR A 156 9.79 -3.14 0.62
CA THR A 156 8.49 -2.74 0.06
C THR A 156 8.63 -2.43 -1.44
N ALA A 157 9.70 -1.74 -1.83
CA ALA A 157 10.03 -1.48 -3.23
C ALA A 157 10.24 -2.78 -4.03
N ALA A 158 10.96 -3.77 -3.48
CA ALA A 158 11.16 -5.08 -4.12
C ALA A 158 9.83 -5.80 -4.42
N ARG A 159 8.91 -5.81 -3.44
CA ARG A 159 7.57 -6.40 -3.62
C ARG A 159 6.79 -5.69 -4.71
N LEU A 160 6.82 -4.34 -4.71
CA LEU A 160 6.12 -3.53 -5.72
C LEU A 160 6.66 -3.74 -7.13
N ARG A 161 7.98 -3.83 -7.32
CA ARG A 161 8.60 -4.15 -8.61
C ARG A 161 8.15 -5.52 -9.15
N SER A 162 7.93 -6.48 -8.25
CA SER A 162 7.46 -7.83 -8.59
C SER A 162 5.93 -7.94 -8.65
N GLY A 163 5.20 -6.81 -8.65
CA GLY A 163 3.75 -6.78 -8.73
C GLY A 163 3.01 -7.27 -7.48
N ILE A 164 3.71 -7.51 -6.37
CA ILE A 164 3.13 -7.99 -5.12
C ILE A 164 2.70 -6.78 -4.27
N VAL A 165 1.39 -6.64 -4.02
CA VAL A 165 0.82 -5.45 -3.35
C VAL A 165 0.28 -5.74 -1.95
N SER A 166 0.12 -7.02 -1.58
CA SER A 166 -0.39 -7.46 -0.28
C SER A 166 0.51 -8.53 0.37
N LEU A 167 0.52 -8.56 1.70
CA LEU A 167 1.20 -9.60 2.51
C LEU A 167 0.40 -10.92 2.59
N LEU A 168 -0.80 -10.95 2.02
CA LEU A 168 -1.68 -12.11 1.96
C LEU A 168 -1.63 -12.82 0.60
N GLU A 169 -1.04 -12.18 -0.41
CA GLU A 169 -0.77 -12.85 -1.68
C GLU A 169 0.15 -14.05 -1.41
N GLN A 170 -0.15 -15.17 -2.08
CA GLN A 170 0.69 -16.37 -2.07
C GLN A 170 1.88 -16.16 -3.02
N ALA A 171 2.60 -15.07 -2.80
CA ALA A 171 3.71 -14.62 -3.61
C ALA A 171 4.80 -13.98 -2.75
N GLU A 172 6.03 -14.21 -3.16
CA GLU A 172 7.23 -13.68 -2.53
C GLU A 172 8.19 -13.16 -3.59
N VAL A 173 9.05 -12.23 -3.19
CA VAL A 173 10.20 -11.77 -3.98
C VAL A 173 11.48 -12.02 -3.21
N LEU A 174 12.47 -12.61 -3.88
CA LEU A 174 13.81 -12.85 -3.37
C LEU A 174 14.71 -11.65 -3.68
N LEU A 175 15.44 -11.18 -2.67
CA LEU A 175 16.35 -10.04 -2.80
C LEU A 175 17.75 -10.53 -3.14
N VAL A 176 18.45 -9.73 -3.95
CA VAL A 176 19.77 -10.07 -4.48
C VAL A 176 20.77 -8.99 -4.09
N ASN A 177 21.95 -9.38 -3.62
CA ASN A 177 23.01 -8.44 -3.27
C ASN A 177 23.78 -7.96 -4.53
N PRO A 178 24.66 -6.94 -4.43
CA PRO A 178 25.40 -6.45 -5.59
C PRO A 178 26.32 -7.47 -6.27
N ALA A 179 26.73 -8.53 -5.56
CA ALA A 179 27.51 -9.63 -6.11
C ALA A 179 26.65 -10.63 -6.91
N GLY A 180 25.33 -10.45 -6.97
CA GLY A 180 24.41 -11.35 -7.68
C GLY A 180 23.98 -12.56 -6.85
N GLU A 181 24.28 -12.58 -5.55
CA GLU A 181 23.91 -13.66 -4.64
C GLU A 181 22.55 -13.39 -4.00
N LEU A 182 21.76 -14.43 -3.78
CA LEU A 182 20.52 -14.35 -3.04
C LEU A 182 20.79 -13.99 -1.57
N MET A 183 19.92 -13.17 -1.00
CA MET A 183 20.00 -12.74 0.40
C MET A 183 18.93 -13.45 1.25
N GLU A 184 17.67 -13.18 0.91
CA GLU A 184 16.47 -13.65 1.59
C GLU A 184 15.23 -13.36 0.72
N GLY A 185 14.03 -13.64 1.21
CA GLY A 185 12.77 -13.12 0.66
C GLY A 185 12.31 -11.86 1.39
N SER A 186 11.37 -11.11 0.80
CA SER A 186 10.93 -9.85 1.44
C SER A 186 10.32 -10.04 2.82
N ILE A 187 9.70 -11.18 3.10
CA ILE A 187 9.18 -11.53 4.43
C ILE A 187 9.54 -12.96 4.88
N THR A 188 10.42 -13.65 4.16
CA THR A 188 10.75 -15.07 4.36
C THR A 188 12.23 -15.38 4.20
N THR A 189 12.67 -16.51 4.74
CA THR A 189 13.96 -17.13 4.41
C THR A 189 13.75 -18.20 3.33
N PRO A 190 14.52 -18.19 2.23
CA PRO A 190 14.44 -19.21 1.19
C PRO A 190 15.38 -20.40 1.45
N TYR A 191 14.99 -21.58 0.96
CA TYR A 191 15.80 -22.79 0.95
C TYR A 191 15.67 -23.51 -0.40
N PHE A 192 16.78 -23.98 -0.92
CA PHE A 192 16.87 -24.62 -2.23
C PHE A 192 17.50 -26.01 -2.10
N ARG A 193 17.15 -26.93 -2.99
CA ARG A 193 17.80 -28.24 -3.01
C ARG A 193 19.23 -28.08 -3.55
N ARG A 194 20.17 -28.81 -2.96
CA ARG A 194 21.52 -28.94 -3.51
C ARG A 194 21.45 -29.72 -4.82
N ARG A 195 22.13 -29.23 -5.85
CA ARG A 195 22.21 -29.90 -7.17
C ARG A 195 23.37 -30.89 -7.26
N ASP A 196 24.46 -30.61 -6.54
CA ASP A 196 25.73 -31.33 -6.66
C ASP A 196 25.95 -32.34 -5.52
N LEU A 197 24.96 -33.19 -5.23
CA LEU A 197 25.19 -34.34 -4.35
C LEU A 197 25.79 -35.47 -5.20
N ALA A 198 27.12 -35.57 -5.22
CA ALA A 198 27.76 -36.82 -5.60
C ALA A 198 27.32 -37.91 -4.60
N GLU A 199 26.97 -39.10 -5.08
CA GLU A 199 26.59 -40.22 -4.20
C GLU A 199 27.69 -40.46 -3.15
N GLY A 200 27.41 -40.11 -1.88
CA GLY A 200 28.33 -40.29 -0.76
C GLY A 200 28.81 -39.02 -0.04
N GLU A 201 28.55 -37.80 -0.55
CA GLU A 201 28.76 -36.59 0.25
C GLU A 201 27.67 -36.44 1.32
N GLY A 202 28.05 -36.66 2.58
CA GLY A 202 27.14 -36.45 3.72
C GLY A 202 26.77 -34.98 3.91
N GLY A 203 25.54 -34.72 4.35
CA GLY A 203 25.06 -33.37 4.70
C GLY A 203 23.58 -33.15 4.39
N PRO A 204 22.99 -32.03 4.82
CA PRO A 204 21.60 -31.72 4.53
C PRO A 204 21.38 -31.48 3.04
N ALA A 205 20.24 -31.96 2.53
CA ALA A 205 19.86 -31.82 1.12
C ALA A 205 19.44 -30.39 0.74
N TRP A 206 19.15 -29.54 1.73
CA TRP A 206 18.71 -28.16 1.54
C TRP A 206 19.80 -27.16 1.91
N ILE A 207 19.87 -26.08 1.16
CA ILE A 207 20.78 -24.95 1.39
C ILE A 207 19.99 -23.65 1.53
N THR A 208 20.50 -22.74 2.36
CA THR A 208 19.99 -21.38 2.53
C THR A 208 21.12 -20.36 2.40
N PRO A 209 20.89 -19.14 1.89
CA PRO A 209 21.95 -18.14 1.78
C PRO A 209 22.63 -17.84 3.12
N PRO A 210 23.97 -17.66 3.17
CA PRO A 210 24.70 -17.32 4.39
C PRO A 210 24.38 -15.88 4.83
N LEU A 211 24.61 -15.57 6.11
CA LEU A 211 24.45 -14.18 6.59
C LEU A 211 25.44 -13.21 5.92
N SER A 212 26.58 -13.71 5.43
CA SER A 212 27.54 -12.94 4.65
C SER A 212 26.97 -12.40 3.34
N SER A 213 25.96 -13.05 2.74
CA SER A 213 25.26 -12.50 1.58
C SER A 213 24.37 -11.30 1.94
N GLY A 214 24.09 -11.08 3.23
CA GLY A 214 23.48 -9.87 3.76
C GLY A 214 22.01 -9.95 4.13
N GLY A 215 21.41 -11.15 4.10
CA GLY A 215 20.02 -11.36 4.49
C GLY A 215 19.77 -11.26 6.00
N ASN A 216 18.50 -11.30 6.40
CA ASN A 216 18.08 -11.25 7.79
C ASN A 216 18.51 -12.49 8.59
N ALA A 217 18.89 -12.27 9.86
CA ALA A 217 19.06 -13.33 10.85
C ALA A 217 17.69 -13.87 11.30
N GLY A 218 17.02 -14.58 10.39
CA GLY A 218 15.68 -15.13 10.56
C GLY A 218 15.60 -16.17 11.69
N THR A 219 14.49 -16.16 12.43
CA THR A 219 14.26 -17.10 13.55
C THR A 219 14.01 -18.52 13.07
N THR A 220 13.19 -18.70 12.03
CA THR A 220 13.00 -20.02 11.39
C THR A 220 14.24 -20.50 10.66
N ARG A 221 15.04 -19.58 10.08
CA ARG A 221 16.35 -19.90 9.50
C ARG A 221 17.29 -20.50 10.54
N HIS A 222 17.42 -19.83 11.68
CA HIS A 222 18.28 -20.30 12.75
C HIS A 222 17.80 -21.66 13.27
N TYR A 223 16.49 -21.82 13.51
CA TYR A 223 15.90 -23.11 13.86
C TYR A 223 16.22 -24.20 12.82
N ALA A 224 16.02 -23.94 11.52
CA ALA A 224 16.29 -24.89 10.45
C ALA A 224 17.76 -25.34 10.35
N LEU A 225 18.70 -24.43 10.65
CA LEU A 225 20.13 -24.75 10.72
C LEU A 225 20.45 -25.61 11.95
N THR A 226 19.91 -25.25 13.11
CA THR A 226 20.10 -26.00 14.37
C THR A 226 19.58 -27.43 14.27
N GLU A 227 18.41 -27.62 13.65
CA GLU A 227 17.81 -28.95 13.45
C GLU A 227 18.46 -29.74 12.30
N GLY A 228 19.47 -29.19 11.62
CA GLY A 228 20.15 -29.86 10.51
C GLY A 228 19.29 -30.07 9.26
N PHE A 229 18.19 -29.33 9.10
CA PHE A 229 17.36 -29.38 7.89
C PHE A 229 18.10 -28.81 6.68
N CYS A 230 18.90 -27.77 6.91
CA CYS A 230 19.65 -27.09 5.88
C CYS A 230 21.06 -26.72 6.35
N MET A 231 21.90 -26.30 5.42
CA MET A 231 23.18 -25.64 5.70
C MET A 231 23.29 -24.32 4.95
N GLU A 232 24.24 -23.48 5.37
CA GLU A 232 24.54 -22.25 4.66
C GLU A 232 25.33 -22.53 3.37
N HIS A 233 24.93 -21.92 2.26
CA HIS A 233 25.65 -21.96 0.99
C HIS A 233 25.32 -20.71 0.18
N THR A 234 26.30 -20.12 -0.49
CA THR A 234 26.06 -18.99 -1.39
C THR A 234 25.27 -19.45 -2.61
N ILE A 235 24.20 -18.76 -2.97
CA ILE A 235 23.33 -19.13 -4.09
C ILE A 235 23.30 -17.95 -5.05
N ALA A 236 23.78 -18.13 -6.29
CA ALA A 236 23.67 -17.07 -7.28
C ALA A 236 22.23 -17.00 -7.79
N ALA A 237 21.72 -15.78 -7.98
CA ALA A 237 20.38 -15.59 -8.53
C ALA A 237 20.26 -16.17 -9.95
N THR A 238 21.38 -16.24 -10.68
CA THR A 238 21.49 -16.85 -12.02
C THR A 238 21.38 -18.36 -12.01
N ASP A 239 21.59 -19.01 -10.86
CA ASP A 239 21.48 -20.46 -10.76
C ASP A 239 20.01 -20.87 -10.75
N LEU A 240 19.10 -20.01 -10.27
CA LEU A 240 17.67 -20.33 -10.16
C LEU A 240 17.03 -20.58 -11.53
N VAL A 241 16.20 -21.63 -11.60
CA VAL A 241 15.49 -22.02 -12.82
C VAL A 241 13.99 -21.72 -12.70
N ASP A 242 13.36 -21.30 -13.79
CA ASP A 242 11.90 -21.11 -13.82
C ASP A 242 11.19 -22.42 -13.47
N GLY A 243 10.25 -22.34 -12.52
CA GLY A 243 9.55 -23.51 -12.01
C GLY A 243 10.32 -24.36 -11.00
N GLU A 244 11.54 -24.00 -10.60
CA GLU A 244 12.28 -24.69 -9.54
C GLU A 244 11.51 -24.62 -8.21
N GLU A 245 11.40 -25.76 -7.51
CA GLU A 245 10.77 -25.80 -6.20
C GLU A 245 11.75 -25.33 -5.12
N CYS A 246 11.23 -24.52 -4.19
CA CYS A 246 11.97 -24.07 -3.02
C CYS A 246 11.08 -24.16 -1.78
N TRP A 247 11.70 -24.06 -0.61
CA TRP A 247 10.98 -23.75 0.62
C TRP A 247 11.16 -22.29 0.99
N LEU A 248 10.14 -21.71 1.60
CA LEU A 248 10.17 -20.40 2.23
C LEU A 248 9.79 -20.59 3.71
N SER A 249 10.37 -19.82 4.62
CA SER A 249 9.94 -19.87 6.02
C SER A 249 9.80 -18.51 6.68
N ASN A 250 8.86 -18.40 7.62
CA ASN A 250 8.82 -17.31 8.60
C ASN A 250 8.09 -17.76 9.87
N SER A 251 8.28 -17.04 10.97
CA SER A 251 7.73 -17.42 12.28
C SER A 251 6.24 -17.18 12.48
N VAL A 252 5.50 -16.85 11.42
CA VAL A 252 4.03 -16.72 11.48
C VAL A 252 3.35 -17.86 10.74
N ARG A 253 3.92 -18.26 9.59
CA ARG A 253 3.36 -19.24 8.66
C ARG A 253 4.14 -20.54 8.62
N GLY A 254 5.24 -20.67 9.36
CA GLY A 254 6.09 -21.85 9.32
C GLY A 254 6.83 -21.96 8.00
N PHE A 255 6.92 -23.18 7.48
CA PHE A 255 7.52 -23.47 6.18
C PHE A 255 6.44 -23.59 5.11
N ILE A 256 6.74 -23.06 3.93
CA ILE A 256 5.79 -22.84 2.84
C ILE A 256 6.47 -23.30 1.55
N ARG A 257 5.78 -24.10 0.74
CA ARG A 257 6.26 -24.45 -0.60
C ARG A 257 6.27 -23.22 -1.49
N GLY A 258 7.36 -23.02 -2.21
CA GLY A 258 7.52 -21.98 -3.22
C GLY A 258 7.90 -22.58 -4.57
N LYS A 259 7.58 -21.87 -5.64
CA LYS A 259 8.01 -22.19 -7.00
C LYS A 259 8.53 -20.93 -7.67
N ILE A 260 9.76 -21.00 -8.18
CA ILE A 260 10.42 -19.87 -8.85
C ILE A 260 9.63 -19.50 -10.11
N ALA A 261 9.46 -18.19 -10.32
CA ALA A 261 8.85 -17.60 -11.50
C ALA A 261 9.78 -16.52 -12.07
N ILE A 262 10.48 -16.86 -13.15
CA ILE A 262 11.33 -15.94 -13.89
C ILE A 262 10.47 -15.40 -15.04
N GLU A 263 10.06 -14.13 -14.96
CA GLU A 263 9.30 -13.51 -16.05
C GLU A 263 10.16 -13.50 -17.33
N GLN A 264 9.78 -14.31 -18.33
CA GLN A 264 10.31 -14.14 -19.68
C GLN A 264 9.74 -12.85 -20.27
N ALA A 265 10.61 -11.87 -20.49
CA ALA A 265 10.29 -10.67 -21.23
C ALA A 265 10.06 -10.96 -22.72
N SER A 266 8.99 -11.67 -23.11
CA SER A 266 8.42 -11.67 -24.46
C SER A 266 7.31 -12.72 -24.63
N SER A 267 6.04 -12.29 -24.71
CA SER A 267 5.00 -12.80 -25.63
C SER A 267 3.58 -12.47 -25.15
N LEU A 268 3.14 -11.22 -25.33
CA LEU A 268 1.71 -10.90 -25.46
C LEU A 268 1.54 -10.03 -26.70
N ASN A 269 1.78 -10.65 -27.85
CA ASN A 269 1.36 -10.13 -29.13
C ASN A 269 0.48 -11.20 -29.80
N LYS A 270 -0.71 -10.77 -30.21
CA LYS A 270 -1.69 -11.47 -31.08
C LYS A 270 -2.34 -12.73 -30.52
N GLN A 271 -3.60 -12.57 -30.06
CA GLN A 271 -4.69 -13.43 -30.53
C GLN A 271 -6.03 -12.69 -30.43
N HIS A 272 -6.57 -12.36 -31.60
CA HIS A 272 -7.96 -11.95 -31.81
C HIS A 272 -8.90 -13.11 -31.47
N PRO A 273 -10.12 -12.80 -31.02
CA PRO A 273 -11.28 -13.51 -31.57
C PRO A 273 -12.30 -12.53 -32.16
N GLN A 274 -12.49 -12.71 -33.46
CA GLN A 274 -13.72 -12.77 -34.26
C GLN A 274 -15.03 -12.09 -33.81
N ARG A 275 -15.75 -11.68 -34.86
CA ARG A 275 -16.94 -10.82 -34.98
C ARG A 275 -18.29 -11.43 -34.56
N HIS A 276 -19.14 -10.53 -34.02
CA HIS A 276 -20.61 -10.34 -34.21
C HIS A 276 -21.60 -11.41 -33.69
N PRO A 277 -22.90 -11.08 -33.40
CA PRO A 277 -23.69 -9.97 -33.96
C PRO A 277 -24.49 -9.07 -32.99
N SER A 278 -25.02 -8.00 -33.59
CA SER A 278 -26.02 -7.04 -33.09
C SER A 278 -27.25 -7.69 -32.47
N PHE A 279 -27.90 -7.05 -31.49
CA PHE A 279 -29.35 -6.79 -31.53
C PHE A 279 -29.80 -5.75 -30.49
N SER A 280 -30.63 -4.84 -31.00
CA SER A 280 -31.68 -3.98 -30.46
C SER A 280 -31.67 -3.41 -29.03
N ALA A 281 -31.95 -2.11 -29.03
CA ALA A 281 -32.45 -1.27 -27.96
C ALA A 281 -33.71 -1.84 -27.29
N LEU A 282 -33.74 -1.76 -25.96
CA LEU A 282 -34.98 -1.77 -25.18
C LEU A 282 -34.93 -0.70 -24.08
N LEU A 283 -36.06 -0.02 -23.95
CA LEU A 283 -36.34 1.19 -23.19
C LEU A 283 -36.13 1.03 -21.67
N LEU A 284 -35.61 2.10 -21.05
CA LEU A 284 -35.60 2.31 -19.59
C LEU A 284 -37.00 2.68 -19.06
N PRO A 285 -37.44 2.15 -17.90
CA PRO A 285 -38.59 2.70 -17.17
C PRO A 285 -38.17 3.89 -16.28
N PRO A 286 -39.11 4.77 -15.89
CA PRO A 286 -38.81 6.04 -15.24
C PRO A 286 -38.52 5.92 -13.73
N LEU A 287 -37.74 6.87 -13.21
CA LEU A 287 -37.42 7.06 -11.79
C LEU A 287 -38.65 7.55 -10.99
N PRO A 288 -38.83 7.13 -9.73
CA PRO A 288 -39.85 7.70 -8.84
C PRO A 288 -39.36 9.01 -8.16
N PRO A 289 -40.29 9.86 -7.67
CA PRO A 289 -40.02 11.23 -7.27
C PRO A 289 -39.34 11.36 -5.90
N ILE A 290 -38.57 12.44 -5.77
CA ILE A 290 -37.87 12.89 -4.56
C ILE A 290 -38.88 13.62 -3.66
N TYR A 291 -38.96 13.22 -2.38
CA TYR A 291 -39.61 14.01 -1.32
C TYR A 291 -38.57 14.54 -0.31
N PRO A 292 -38.80 15.74 0.27
CA PRO A 292 -37.84 16.40 1.13
C PRO A 292 -37.92 15.85 2.55
N VAL A 293 -36.78 15.63 3.21
CA VAL A 293 -36.74 15.37 4.65
C VAL A 293 -36.00 16.50 5.34
N SER A 294 -36.73 17.10 6.28
CA SER A 294 -36.37 18.26 7.08
C SER A 294 -35.18 17.98 8.01
N ILE A 295 -34.44 19.06 8.27
CA ILE A 295 -33.27 19.13 9.14
C ILE A 295 -33.72 18.94 10.58
N HIS A 296 -33.26 17.87 11.22
CA HIS A 296 -33.20 17.80 12.68
C HIS A 296 -31.74 17.66 13.12
N GLN A 297 -31.32 18.68 13.85
CA GLN A 297 -30.08 18.80 14.58
C GLN A 297 -30.07 17.75 15.70
N SER A 298 -29.21 16.73 15.59
CA SER A 298 -28.91 15.81 16.69
C SER A 298 -27.41 15.60 16.82
N SER A 299 -26.91 16.12 17.93
CA SER A 299 -25.60 15.87 18.51
C SER A 299 -25.53 14.43 19.04
N LEU A 300 -24.33 13.84 18.98
CA LEU A 300 -23.82 12.63 19.66
C LEU A 300 -23.51 11.41 18.78
N TYR A 301 -22.33 10.84 19.09
CA TYR A 301 -21.71 9.59 18.64
C TYR A 301 -20.97 9.60 17.31
N GLU A 302 -19.82 10.27 17.31
CA GLU A 302 -18.71 10.00 16.38
C GLU A 302 -18.16 8.59 16.66
N SER A 303 -18.77 7.59 16.02
CA SER A 303 -18.22 6.24 15.98
C SER A 303 -16.83 6.27 15.34
N SER A 304 -15.83 5.85 16.11
CA SER A 304 -14.42 5.85 15.74
C SER A 304 -14.14 4.94 14.55
N ALA A 305 -14.33 5.48 13.34
CA ALA A 305 -13.58 5.06 12.16
C ALA A 305 -12.15 5.55 12.35
N ILE A 306 -11.17 4.64 12.29
CA ILE A 306 -9.75 4.98 12.37
C ILE A 306 -9.43 5.98 11.26
N MET A 307 -9.30 7.27 11.60
CA MET A 307 -8.82 8.32 10.72
C MET A 307 -7.29 8.39 10.84
N LYS A 308 -6.58 8.12 9.75
CA LYS A 308 -5.14 8.40 9.66
C LYS A 308 -4.91 9.66 8.85
N PHE A 309 -4.04 10.51 9.37
CA PHE A 309 -3.69 11.80 8.81
C PHE A 309 -2.30 11.75 8.17
N PHE A 310 -2.17 12.28 6.97
CA PHE A 310 -0.89 12.70 6.40
C PHE A 310 -0.88 14.22 6.40
N GLU A 311 0.16 14.83 6.94
CA GLU A 311 0.35 16.28 6.92
C GLU A 311 1.69 16.61 6.26
N ASN A 312 1.68 17.61 5.39
CA ASN A 312 2.88 18.16 4.77
C ASN A 312 2.74 19.68 4.69
N VAL A 313 3.77 20.39 5.15
CA VAL A 313 3.86 21.85 5.02
C VAL A 313 4.99 22.19 4.07
N PHE A 314 4.73 23.10 3.14
CA PHE A 314 5.72 23.55 2.16
C PHE A 314 5.49 25.04 1.86
N THR A 315 6.54 25.74 1.44
CA THR A 315 6.46 27.18 1.13
C THR A 315 6.94 27.43 -0.29
N TYR A 316 6.13 28.13 -1.09
CA TYR A 316 6.50 28.61 -2.41
C TYR A 316 7.14 30.00 -2.29
N ASP A 317 8.26 30.19 -2.99
CA ASP A 317 8.93 31.49 -3.18
C ASP A 317 8.20 32.37 -4.19
N TYR A 318 6.88 32.47 -4.05
CA TYR A 318 5.95 33.18 -4.93
C TYR A 318 4.83 33.83 -4.10
N SER A 319 4.34 34.98 -4.57
CA SER A 319 3.24 35.71 -3.93
C SER A 319 1.93 34.91 -3.96
N PHE A 320 1.04 35.15 -3.00
CA PHE A 320 -0.23 34.44 -2.91
C PHE A 320 -1.09 34.57 -4.18
N PRO A 321 -1.18 35.73 -4.85
CA PRO A 321 -1.88 35.84 -6.14
C PRO A 321 -1.28 34.93 -7.23
N ALA A 322 0.05 34.82 -7.32
CA ALA A 322 0.70 33.96 -8.30
C ALA A 322 0.43 32.47 -8.01
N VAL A 323 0.52 32.05 -6.75
CA VAL A 323 0.26 30.66 -6.33
C VAL A 323 -1.20 30.28 -6.51
N SER A 324 -2.14 31.16 -6.13
CA SER A 324 -3.58 30.90 -6.31
C SER A 324 -3.96 30.85 -7.80
N LEU A 325 -3.42 31.72 -8.63
CA LEU A 325 -3.63 31.67 -10.08
C LEU A 325 -3.04 30.38 -10.69
N ALA A 326 -1.80 30.05 -10.35
CA ALA A 326 -1.16 28.82 -10.80
C ALA A 326 -1.96 27.56 -10.39
N TYR A 327 -2.60 27.57 -9.22
CA TYR A 327 -3.44 26.46 -8.77
C TYR A 327 -4.63 26.22 -9.71
N PHE A 328 -5.23 27.27 -10.25
CA PHE A 328 -6.31 27.14 -11.23
C PHE A 328 -5.81 26.72 -12.61
N LEU A 329 -4.58 27.09 -12.97
CA LEU A 329 -3.95 26.80 -14.26
C LEU A 329 -3.09 25.52 -14.27
N ARG A 330 -3.08 24.75 -13.17
CA ARG A 330 -2.11 23.67 -13.00
C ARG A 330 -2.26 22.50 -13.97
N TYR A 331 -3.37 22.38 -14.71
CA TYR A 331 -3.56 21.29 -15.66
C TYR A 331 -3.77 21.81 -17.08
N PRO A 332 -3.18 21.16 -18.10
CA PRO A 332 -2.26 20.02 -18.01
C PRO A 332 -0.83 20.43 -17.60
N ASN A 333 -0.06 19.48 -17.05
CA ASN A 333 1.39 19.62 -16.79
C ASN A 333 2.10 18.24 -16.89
N PRO A 334 3.45 18.19 -17.05
CA PRO A 334 4.20 16.95 -17.23
C PRO A 334 4.07 15.93 -16.09
N TYR A 335 3.79 16.39 -14.87
CA TYR A 335 3.66 15.57 -13.66
C TYR A 335 2.22 15.09 -13.41
N SER A 336 1.25 15.60 -14.18
CA SER A 336 -0.20 15.36 -13.99
C SER A 336 -0.88 14.70 -15.19
N ARG A 337 -0.14 13.92 -15.98
CA ARG A 337 -0.65 13.16 -17.16
C ARG A 337 -1.80 12.18 -16.87
N HIS A 338 -2.07 11.93 -15.60
CA HIS A 338 -3.17 11.10 -15.14
C HIS A 338 -4.49 11.88 -15.08
N VAL A 339 -4.49 13.21 -15.09
CA VAL A 339 -5.68 14.06 -15.20
C VAL A 339 -6.04 14.18 -16.68
N LEU A 340 -7.23 13.73 -17.05
CA LEU A 340 -7.72 13.71 -18.43
C LEU A 340 -8.53 14.96 -18.75
N THR A 341 -9.44 15.33 -17.86
CA THR A 341 -10.27 16.53 -18.02
C THR A 341 -10.43 17.24 -16.67
N THR A 342 -10.68 18.55 -16.75
CA THR A 342 -10.99 19.40 -15.61
C THR A 342 -12.09 20.36 -16.04
N ASP A 343 -13.19 20.37 -15.29
CA ASP A 343 -14.40 21.09 -15.63
C ASP A 343 -14.84 21.91 -14.43
N VAL A 344 -15.18 23.19 -14.63
CA VAL A 344 -15.78 24.02 -13.58
C VAL A 344 -17.28 23.77 -13.59
N ILE A 345 -17.80 23.18 -12.51
CA ILE A 345 -19.24 22.93 -12.35
C ILE A 345 -19.94 24.20 -11.87
N ASP A 346 -19.33 24.87 -10.89
CA ASP A 346 -19.92 26.03 -10.24
C ASP A 346 -18.83 27.02 -9.83
N ARG A 347 -19.13 28.32 -9.93
CA ARG A 347 -18.23 29.39 -9.52
C ARG A 347 -19.03 30.66 -9.26
N TYR A 348 -18.85 31.22 -8.07
CA TYR A 348 -19.48 32.47 -7.68
C TYR A 348 -18.61 33.24 -6.68
N VAL A 349 -18.83 34.54 -6.56
CA VAL A 349 -18.28 35.37 -5.49
C VAL A 349 -19.38 35.57 -4.46
N ASP A 350 -19.15 35.17 -3.22
CA ASP A 350 -20.09 35.40 -2.13
C ASP A 350 -20.23 36.92 -1.90
N PRO A 351 -21.44 37.51 -2.05
CA PRO A 351 -21.63 38.94 -1.90
C PRO A 351 -21.26 39.47 -0.50
N SER A 352 -21.43 38.66 0.54
CA SER A 352 -21.20 39.04 1.94
C SER A 352 -19.73 38.95 2.32
N THR A 353 -19.07 37.83 2.01
CA THR A 353 -17.67 37.60 2.38
C THR A 353 -16.69 38.05 1.30
N GLN A 354 -17.15 38.33 0.08
CA GLN A 354 -16.35 38.66 -1.10
C GLN A 354 -15.33 37.56 -1.48
N ARG A 355 -15.60 36.32 -1.06
CA ARG A 355 -14.75 35.16 -1.34
C ARG A 355 -15.16 34.49 -2.64
N LEU A 356 -14.18 34.05 -3.42
CA LEU A 356 -14.42 33.29 -4.65
C LEU A 356 -14.58 31.81 -4.30
N HIS A 357 -15.76 31.28 -4.54
CA HIS A 357 -16.06 29.86 -4.46
C HIS A 357 -15.94 29.23 -5.85
N THR A 358 -15.31 28.07 -5.94
CA THR A 358 -15.22 27.29 -7.18
C THR A 358 -15.37 25.82 -6.86
N THR A 359 -16.23 25.13 -7.61
CA THR A 359 -16.35 23.67 -7.63
C THR A 359 -15.91 23.15 -8.98
N ARG A 360 -14.92 22.24 -8.99
CA ARG A 360 -14.42 21.57 -10.20
C ARG A 360 -14.61 20.07 -10.13
N LEU A 361 -14.83 19.45 -11.28
CA LEU A 361 -14.78 18.02 -11.49
C LEU A 361 -13.54 17.67 -12.30
N HIS A 362 -12.75 16.73 -11.81
CA HIS A 362 -11.59 16.21 -12.53
C HIS A 362 -11.80 14.75 -12.87
N LEU A 363 -11.63 14.38 -14.14
CA LEU A 363 -11.55 12.98 -14.56
C LEU A 363 -10.09 12.54 -14.55
N LYS A 364 -9.78 11.49 -13.81
CA LYS A 364 -8.41 10.94 -13.70
C LYS A 364 -8.35 9.50 -14.20
N LYS A 365 -7.25 9.10 -14.84
CA LYS A 365 -6.90 7.68 -15.06
C LYS A 365 -6.69 7.02 -13.70
N SER A 366 -7.66 6.20 -13.30
CA SER A 366 -7.62 5.41 -12.09
C SER A 366 -6.87 4.11 -12.35
N LYS A 367 -5.61 4.07 -11.92
CA LYS A 367 -4.95 2.78 -11.65
C LYS A 367 -5.49 2.23 -10.33
N VAL A 368 -6.77 1.82 -10.31
CA VAL A 368 -7.23 0.91 -9.26
C VAL A 368 -6.32 -0.30 -9.35
N PRO A 369 -5.55 -0.64 -8.30
CA PRO A 369 -4.74 -1.84 -8.32
C PRO A 369 -5.61 -3.01 -8.73
N SER A 370 -5.19 -3.78 -9.74
CA SER A 370 -5.91 -4.97 -10.21
C SER A 370 -6.20 -5.96 -9.07
N GLY A 371 -5.40 -5.92 -8.00
CA GLY A 371 -5.64 -6.65 -6.75
C GLY A 371 -6.86 -6.19 -5.95
N ILE A 372 -7.22 -4.89 -5.94
CA ILE A 372 -8.45 -4.40 -5.27
C ILE A 372 -9.69 -4.79 -6.07
N LEU A 373 -9.61 -4.76 -7.41
CA LEU A 373 -10.69 -5.20 -8.31
C LEU A 373 -11.05 -6.68 -8.11
N LYS A 374 -10.07 -7.54 -7.77
CA LYS A 374 -10.27 -8.97 -7.50
C LYS A 374 -10.84 -9.29 -6.11
N LEU A 375 -10.86 -8.33 -5.19
CA LEU A 375 -11.36 -8.48 -3.82
C LEU A 375 -12.83 -8.04 -3.67
N LEU A 376 -13.48 -7.64 -4.76
CA LEU A 376 -14.82 -7.10 -4.75
C LEU A 376 -15.86 -8.12 -5.25
N PRO A 377 -17.03 -8.21 -4.59
CA PRO A 377 -18.18 -8.90 -5.15
C PRO A 377 -18.51 -8.32 -6.53
N LYS A 378 -18.73 -9.18 -7.53
CA LYS A 378 -19.27 -8.75 -8.83
C LYS A 378 -20.53 -7.92 -8.58
N GLY A 379 -20.51 -6.63 -8.93
CA GLY A 379 -21.66 -5.73 -8.79
C GLY A 379 -21.54 -4.52 -7.83
N ILE A 380 -20.43 -4.35 -7.10
CA ILE A 380 -20.18 -3.12 -6.28
C ILE A 380 -19.25 -2.12 -7.00
N GLY A 381 -18.62 -2.53 -8.10
CA GLY A 381 -17.97 -1.59 -9.01
C GLY A 381 -19.05 -0.78 -9.72
N GLY A 382 -19.02 0.55 -9.54
CA GLY A 382 -19.78 1.46 -10.40
C GLY A 382 -19.55 1.09 -11.87
N SER A 383 -20.58 1.28 -12.67
CA SER A 383 -20.79 0.82 -14.06
C SER A 383 -19.58 0.73 -14.99
N ASP A 384 -18.49 1.47 -14.79
CA ASP A 384 -17.48 1.62 -15.82
C ASP A 384 -16.15 1.00 -15.40
N ASN A 385 -15.86 -0.18 -15.95
CA ASN A 385 -14.53 -0.81 -16.00
C ASN A 385 -13.49 0.04 -16.78
N SER A 386 -13.69 1.36 -16.89
CA SER A 386 -12.92 2.29 -17.72
C SER A 386 -11.52 2.57 -17.18
N GLY A 387 -11.23 2.19 -15.93
CA GLY A 387 -9.97 2.53 -15.26
C GLY A 387 -9.84 4.05 -15.10
N GLN A 388 -10.95 4.76 -14.90
CA GLN A 388 -11.02 6.20 -14.64
C GLN A 388 -11.68 6.46 -13.28
N SER A 389 -11.52 7.68 -12.74
CA SER A 389 -12.17 8.09 -11.50
C SER A 389 -12.40 9.59 -11.47
N TYR A 390 -13.57 9.98 -10.97
CA TYR A 390 -13.95 11.37 -10.75
C TYR A 390 -13.51 11.88 -9.38
N ILE A 391 -12.87 13.06 -9.38
CA ILE A 391 -12.49 13.82 -8.18
C ILE A 391 -13.27 15.12 -8.16
N LEU A 392 -14.01 15.37 -7.09
CA LEU A 392 -14.64 16.66 -6.83
C LEU A 392 -13.68 17.54 -6.05
N GLU A 393 -13.41 18.74 -6.55
CA GLU A 393 -12.61 19.76 -5.89
C GLU A 393 -13.47 20.96 -5.57
N THR A 394 -13.44 21.43 -4.33
CA THR A 394 -13.99 22.72 -3.93
C THR A 394 -12.86 23.64 -3.48
N THR A 395 -12.96 24.92 -3.82
CA THR A 395 -11.96 25.93 -3.45
C THR A 395 -12.67 27.20 -2.99
N ILE A 396 -12.12 27.82 -1.95
CA ILE A 396 -12.52 29.12 -1.43
C ILE A 396 -11.27 29.99 -1.42
N VAL A 397 -11.31 31.12 -2.11
CA VAL A 397 -10.21 32.09 -2.17
C VAL A 397 -10.64 33.39 -1.54
N ASP A 398 -9.87 33.86 -0.57
CA ASP A 398 -9.98 35.20 0.00
C ASP A 398 -8.77 36.02 -0.44
N ALA A 399 -8.96 36.82 -1.50
CA ALA A 399 -7.86 37.63 -2.06
C ALA A 399 -7.46 38.79 -1.14
N LYS A 400 -8.35 39.25 -0.27
CA LYS A 400 -8.09 40.36 0.66
C LYS A 400 -7.23 39.88 1.82
N GLU A 401 -7.66 38.80 2.47
CA GLU A 401 -6.95 38.18 3.60
C GLU A 401 -5.73 37.34 3.16
N GLY A 402 -5.61 37.05 1.86
CA GLY A 402 -4.45 36.37 1.30
C GLY A 402 -4.39 34.87 1.63
N TRP A 403 -5.53 34.18 1.62
CA TRP A 403 -5.58 32.74 1.87
C TRP A 403 -6.53 32.00 0.91
N MET A 404 -6.23 30.72 0.69
CA MET A 404 -7.04 29.83 -0.13
C MET A 404 -7.18 28.47 0.54
N GLN A 405 -8.40 27.99 0.67
CA GLN A 405 -8.70 26.65 1.16
C GLN A 405 -9.24 25.78 0.03
N THR A 406 -8.72 24.56 -0.08
CA THR A 406 -9.15 23.61 -1.11
C THR A 406 -9.51 22.28 -0.44
N GLU A 407 -10.56 21.62 -0.91
CA GLU A 407 -10.89 20.23 -0.57
C GLU A 407 -11.04 19.42 -1.85
N SER A 408 -10.31 18.32 -1.97
CA SER A 408 -10.41 17.36 -3.07
C SER A 408 -10.84 16.01 -2.53
N ARG A 409 -11.88 15.41 -3.11
CA ARG A 409 -12.41 14.10 -2.69
C ARG A 409 -12.75 13.22 -3.88
N ASN A 410 -12.51 11.91 -3.77
CA ASN A 410 -13.00 10.95 -4.75
C ASN A 410 -14.52 10.81 -4.66
N MET A 411 -15.21 10.78 -5.80
CA MET A 411 -16.67 10.60 -5.86
C MET A 411 -17.06 9.12 -5.94
N GLU A 412 -16.20 8.29 -6.51
CA GLU A 412 -16.41 6.84 -6.65
C GLU A 412 -15.62 6.07 -5.60
N TRP A 413 -16.00 4.82 -5.34
CA TRP A 413 -15.31 3.91 -4.41
C TRP A 413 -15.33 4.36 -2.93
N THR A 414 -16.18 5.34 -2.57
CA THR A 414 -16.32 5.89 -1.21
C THR A 414 -16.77 4.87 -0.15
N GLY A 415 -17.39 3.76 -0.57
CA GLY A 415 -17.70 2.62 0.30
C GLY A 415 -16.48 1.77 0.70
N ILE A 416 -15.36 1.91 -0.01
CA ILE A 416 -14.11 1.15 0.21
C ILE A 416 -13.04 2.08 0.78
N LEU A 417 -12.75 3.18 0.08
CA LEU A 417 -11.77 4.17 0.50
C LEU A 417 -12.24 5.56 0.05
N SER A 418 -12.55 6.41 1.02
CA SER A 418 -12.69 7.84 0.83
C SER A 418 -11.36 8.50 1.17
N VAL A 419 -10.82 9.25 0.21
CA VAL A 419 -9.63 10.09 0.35
C VAL A 419 -10.11 11.53 0.27
N VAL A 420 -9.88 12.28 1.33
CA VAL A 420 -10.18 13.72 1.39
C VAL A 420 -8.86 14.45 1.60
N GLU A 421 -8.40 15.16 0.57
CA GLU A 421 -7.24 16.04 0.62
C GLU A 421 -7.71 17.47 0.86
N LYS A 422 -7.25 18.08 1.95
CA LYS A 422 -7.47 19.47 2.29
C LYS A 422 -6.15 20.22 2.16
N GLN A 423 -6.16 21.37 1.54
CA GLN A 423 -5.00 22.25 1.50
C GLN A 423 -5.40 23.64 1.96
N PHE A 424 -4.50 24.28 2.70
CA PHE A 424 -4.64 25.64 3.16
C PHE A 424 -3.39 26.42 2.74
N TYR A 425 -3.58 27.35 1.81
CA TYR A 425 -2.56 28.25 1.31
C TYR A 425 -2.71 29.57 2.04
N GLN A 426 -1.61 30.11 2.57
CA GLN A 426 -1.59 31.33 3.36
C GLN A 426 -0.41 32.20 2.92
N ARG A 427 -0.69 33.47 2.64
CA ARG A 427 0.32 34.53 2.48
C ARG A 427 1.18 34.61 3.74
N GLN A 428 2.50 34.68 3.55
CA GLN A 428 3.49 34.94 4.58
C GLN A 428 4.33 36.17 4.17
N PRO A 429 4.43 37.19 5.02
CA PRO A 429 5.38 38.27 4.81
C PRO A 429 6.81 37.74 4.98
N LEU A 430 7.75 38.14 4.12
CA LEU A 430 9.18 37.88 4.34
C LEU A 430 9.67 38.73 5.52
N GLU A 431 10.34 38.09 6.46
CA GLU A 431 10.95 38.76 7.62
C GLU A 431 11.98 39.79 7.12
N GLY A 432 11.64 41.09 7.24
CA GLY A 432 12.46 42.22 6.79
C GLY A 432 11.76 43.28 5.94
N ALA A 433 10.53 43.06 5.47
CA ALA A 433 9.77 44.04 4.67
C ALA A 433 8.77 44.83 5.55
N LEU A 434 9.29 45.63 6.48
CA LEU A 434 8.52 46.75 7.05
C LEU A 434 8.70 47.96 6.14
N ASP A 435 7.58 48.65 5.88
CA ASP A 435 7.41 49.87 5.08
C ASP A 435 7.41 49.72 3.55
N THR A 436 6.24 49.42 2.98
CA THR A 436 5.47 50.40 2.16
C THR A 436 4.12 49.84 1.70
N LEU A 437 3.10 50.69 1.78
CA LEU A 437 1.72 50.47 1.35
C LEU A 437 1.56 50.72 -0.16
N GLU A 438 0.51 50.09 -0.70
CA GLU A 438 -0.20 50.37 -1.97
C GLU A 438 0.35 49.82 -3.30
N GLY A 439 -0.55 49.13 -4.03
CA GLY A 439 -0.48 48.95 -5.48
C GLY A 439 -0.43 47.49 -5.93
N LEU A 440 -1.44 47.07 -6.69
CA LEU A 440 -1.49 45.80 -7.43
C LEU A 440 -0.41 45.76 -8.54
N SER A 441 0.87 45.70 -8.15
CA SER A 441 1.99 45.49 -9.07
C SER A 441 2.42 44.02 -9.01
N LEU A 442 2.30 43.31 -10.12
CA LEU A 442 2.74 41.92 -10.28
C LEU A 442 4.27 41.77 -10.33
N ASP A 443 5.02 42.88 -10.24
CA ASP A 443 6.46 42.91 -10.50
C ASP A 443 7.35 43.31 -9.32
N ASP A 444 6.80 43.50 -8.10
CA ASP A 444 7.66 43.89 -6.97
C ASP A 444 8.31 42.70 -6.24
N LYS A 445 9.63 42.75 -6.19
CA LYS A 445 10.52 41.62 -5.91
C LYS A 445 10.59 41.33 -4.40
N ARG A 446 10.39 40.04 -4.04
CA ARG A 446 10.89 39.36 -2.82
C ARG A 446 10.26 39.69 -1.46
N SER A 447 9.07 40.28 -1.34
CA SER A 447 8.48 40.56 -0.03
C SER A 447 7.47 39.52 0.48
N GLU A 448 7.07 38.55 -0.36
CA GLU A 448 5.97 37.64 -0.04
C GLU A 448 6.26 36.21 -0.45
N GLN A 449 5.99 35.27 0.47
CA GLN A 449 5.99 33.83 0.25
C GLN A 449 4.60 33.26 0.51
N THR A 450 4.30 32.09 -0.06
CA THR A 450 3.03 31.41 0.20
C THR A 450 3.28 30.04 0.81
N THR A 451 2.86 29.87 2.05
CA THR A 451 2.92 28.56 2.73
C THR A 451 1.66 27.78 2.44
N VAL A 452 1.81 26.51 2.06
CA VAL A 452 0.74 25.53 1.90
C VAL A 452 0.86 24.45 2.97
N ARG A 453 -0.22 24.26 3.73
CA ARG A 453 -0.42 23.08 4.58
C ARG A 453 -1.35 22.13 3.85
N THR A 454 -0.89 20.91 3.59
CA THR A 454 -1.68 19.84 2.97
C THR A 454 -1.97 18.76 4.01
N THR A 455 -3.24 18.44 4.19
CA THR A 455 -3.72 17.37 5.06
C THR A 455 -4.51 16.36 4.23
N VAL A 456 -4.14 15.09 4.29
CA VAL A 456 -4.88 14.03 3.60
C VAL A 456 -5.44 13.06 4.63
N THR A 457 -6.75 12.89 4.57
CA THR A 457 -7.52 12.02 5.44
C THR A 457 -8.01 10.82 4.65
N PHE A 458 -7.70 9.64 5.17
CA PHE A 458 -8.20 8.37 4.63
C PHE A 458 -9.33 7.85 5.51
N ARG A 459 -10.48 7.53 4.90
CA ARG A 459 -11.62 6.90 5.55
C ARG A 459 -11.98 5.62 4.81
N SER A 460 -11.66 4.48 5.40
CA SER A 460 -12.10 3.17 4.90
C SER A 460 -13.42 2.78 5.57
N ARG A 461 -14.47 2.54 4.78
CA ARG A 461 -15.77 2.01 5.27
C ARG A 461 -15.92 0.51 5.03
N PHE A 462 -14.87 -0.14 4.53
CA PHE A 462 -14.86 -1.56 4.22
C PHE A 462 -15.15 -2.41 5.47
N GLY A 463 -16.26 -3.17 5.46
CA GLY A 463 -16.66 -4.08 6.53
C GLY A 463 -17.62 -3.51 7.59
N GLN A 464 -17.94 -2.21 7.59
CA GLN A 464 -18.84 -1.62 8.59
C GLN A 464 -20.34 -1.90 8.29
N GLY A 465 -20.71 -2.23 7.06
CA GLY A 465 -22.11 -2.40 6.64
C GLY A 465 -22.80 -3.71 7.06
N LYS A 466 -22.09 -4.69 7.63
CA LYS A 466 -22.70 -5.96 8.07
C LYS A 466 -23.03 -6.02 9.57
N LEU A 467 -22.62 -5.03 10.36
CA LEU A 467 -22.77 -5.06 11.82
C LEU A 467 -24.05 -4.38 12.36
N LEU A 468 -24.88 -3.79 11.51
CA LEU A 468 -26.09 -3.05 11.91
C LEU A 468 -27.39 -3.64 11.32
N GLY A 469 -27.44 -4.95 11.13
CA GLY A 469 -28.59 -5.64 10.52
C GLY A 469 -28.95 -6.97 11.18
N ARG A 470 -28.97 -7.06 12.51
CA ARG A 470 -29.71 -8.13 13.21
C ARG A 470 -30.01 -7.72 14.65
N LYS A 471 -31.00 -6.83 14.82
CA LYS A 471 -31.65 -6.68 16.13
C LYS A 471 -32.55 -7.90 16.32
N LYS A 472 -32.18 -8.69 17.33
CA LYS A 472 -32.85 -9.85 17.92
C LYS A 472 -34.35 -9.56 18.10
N ALA A 473 -35.22 -10.34 17.47
CA ALA A 473 -36.57 -10.59 17.96
C ALA A 473 -36.50 -11.90 18.76
N GLU A 474 -37.05 -11.88 19.98
CA GLU A 474 -37.13 -13.04 20.88
C GLU A 474 -38.13 -14.10 20.39
N PRO A 475 -38.01 -15.37 20.85
CA PRO A 475 -38.72 -16.49 20.26
C PRO A 475 -40.11 -16.67 20.89
N SER A 476 -41.13 -16.83 20.03
CA SER A 476 -42.40 -17.46 20.40
C SER A 476 -42.55 -18.77 19.63
N SER A 477 -43.15 -19.73 20.33
CA SER A 477 -43.23 -21.17 20.07
C SER A 477 -43.98 -21.59 18.80
N ASP A 478 -43.76 -22.88 18.48
CA ASP A 478 -44.55 -23.79 17.64
C ASP A 478 -44.43 -23.66 16.11
N HIS A 479 -43.68 -24.59 15.50
CA HIS A 479 -44.28 -25.70 14.75
C HIS A 479 -43.22 -26.65 14.16
N THR A 480 -43.54 -27.94 14.24
CA THR A 480 -42.90 -29.11 13.64
C THR A 480 -42.95 -29.09 12.11
N GLY A 481 -41.83 -29.42 11.45
CA GLY A 481 -41.79 -29.72 10.02
C GLY A 481 -40.39 -30.06 9.53
N ASP A 482 -40.14 -31.35 9.29
CA ASP A 482 -38.96 -31.89 8.61
C ASP A 482 -38.92 -31.37 7.16
N TYR A 483 -37.85 -30.66 6.80
CA TYR A 483 -37.34 -30.54 5.43
C TYR A 483 -35.83 -30.42 5.49
N GLU A 484 -35.14 -31.28 4.74
CA GLU A 484 -33.70 -31.21 4.50
C GLU A 484 -33.33 -29.82 3.93
N GLU A 485 -32.49 -29.07 4.65
CA GLU A 485 -31.91 -27.83 4.15
C GLU A 485 -30.39 -27.99 4.08
N GLU A 486 -29.90 -28.23 2.85
CA GLU A 486 -28.49 -28.21 2.49
C GLU A 486 -27.81 -26.96 3.07
N ALA A 487 -26.72 -27.19 3.81
CA ALA A 487 -25.88 -26.13 4.34
C ALA A 487 -25.47 -25.14 3.24
N PRO A 488 -25.76 -23.83 3.36
CA PRO A 488 -25.25 -22.87 2.40
C PRO A 488 -23.72 -22.85 2.49
N LYS A 489 -23.07 -23.20 1.37
CA LYS A 489 -21.62 -23.24 1.18
C LYS A 489 -20.99 -21.94 1.68
N ARG A 490 -20.36 -22.00 2.86
CA ARG A 490 -19.56 -20.92 3.42
C ARG A 490 -18.34 -20.68 2.52
N GLY A 491 -18.41 -19.64 1.70
CA GLY A 491 -17.31 -19.25 0.81
C GLY A 491 -16.01 -18.91 1.55
N LEU A 492 -14.89 -19.20 0.89
CA LEU A 492 -13.47 -19.06 1.27
C LEU A 492 -12.97 -17.67 1.73
N PHE A 493 -13.85 -16.74 2.10
CA PHE A 493 -13.50 -15.35 2.44
C PHE A 493 -13.76 -14.96 3.90
N SER A 494 -14.10 -15.91 4.78
CA SER A 494 -14.40 -15.63 6.18
C SER A 494 -13.18 -15.48 7.10
N SER A 495 -11.94 -15.65 6.60
CA SER A 495 -10.72 -15.65 7.42
C SER A 495 -9.91 -14.34 7.42
N LEU A 496 -10.29 -13.32 6.65
CA LEU A 496 -9.65 -11.99 6.74
C LEU A 496 -10.34 -11.14 7.82
N SER A 497 -9.56 -10.64 8.78
CA SER A 497 -10.02 -9.52 9.59
C SER A 497 -10.11 -8.27 8.70
N THR A 498 -11.25 -7.57 8.76
CA THR A 498 -11.50 -6.31 8.04
C THR A 498 -10.40 -5.27 8.32
N ALA A 499 -9.80 -5.31 9.51
CA ALA A 499 -8.68 -4.46 9.92
C ALA A 499 -7.37 -4.67 9.12
N GLY A 500 -7.08 -5.89 8.67
CA GLY A 500 -5.86 -6.20 7.89
C GLY A 500 -5.91 -5.69 6.46
N ILE A 501 -7.08 -5.83 5.81
CA ILE A 501 -7.35 -5.27 4.47
C ILE A 501 -7.35 -3.75 4.56
N GLN A 502 -8.02 -3.19 5.57
CA GLN A 502 -8.07 -1.76 5.83
C GLN A 502 -6.66 -1.17 5.99
N ARG A 503 -5.78 -1.75 6.83
CA ARG A 503 -4.39 -1.28 6.98
C ARG A 503 -3.59 -1.32 5.69
N THR A 504 -3.81 -2.32 4.83
CA THR A 504 -3.13 -2.46 3.54
C THR A 504 -3.61 -1.38 2.56
N ILE A 505 -4.93 -1.15 2.47
CA ILE A 505 -5.51 -0.07 1.68
C ILE A 505 -5.01 1.30 2.17
N GLU A 506 -4.93 1.50 3.49
CA GLU A 506 -4.40 2.73 4.11
C GLU A 506 -2.92 2.95 3.78
N LEU A 507 -2.07 1.91 3.83
CA LEU A 507 -0.65 2.02 3.48
C LEU A 507 -0.43 2.33 2.01
N ILE A 508 -1.22 1.71 1.12
CA ILE A 508 -1.21 2.02 -0.32
C ILE A 508 -1.68 3.47 -0.53
N GLY A 509 -2.71 3.91 0.19
CA GLY A 509 -3.19 5.29 0.19
C GLY A 509 -2.09 6.27 0.60
N LEU A 510 -1.42 6.03 1.73
CA LEU A 510 -0.35 6.87 2.27
C LEU A 510 0.84 7.01 1.32
N ASN A 511 1.36 5.90 0.77
CA ASN A 511 2.49 5.96 -0.15
C ASN A 511 2.14 6.68 -1.45
N ARG A 512 0.95 6.40 -2.02
CA ARG A 512 0.46 7.12 -3.21
C ARG A 512 0.25 8.61 -2.93
N THR A 513 -0.21 8.97 -1.74
CA THR A 513 -0.37 10.36 -1.34
C THR A 513 0.96 11.07 -1.22
N ARG A 514 1.99 10.45 -0.64
CA ARG A 514 3.34 11.04 -0.59
C ARG A 514 3.86 11.36 -2.00
N ASP A 515 3.76 10.39 -2.91
CA ASP A 515 4.16 10.58 -4.31
C ASP A 515 3.31 11.64 -5.03
N ALA A 516 2.00 11.65 -4.76
CA ALA A 516 1.07 12.62 -5.35
C ALA A 516 1.35 14.04 -4.88
N VAL A 517 1.66 14.24 -3.60
CA VAL A 517 2.01 15.56 -3.03
C VAL A 517 3.31 16.08 -3.64
N LEU A 518 4.32 15.24 -3.81
CA LEU A 518 5.57 15.61 -4.49
C LEU A 518 5.35 15.97 -5.96
N LYS A 519 4.57 15.17 -6.70
CA LYS A 519 4.24 15.44 -8.12
C LYS A 519 3.38 16.70 -8.28
N SER A 520 2.44 16.94 -7.35
CA SER A 520 1.61 18.14 -7.32
C SER A 520 2.48 19.39 -7.15
N LYS A 521 3.43 19.36 -6.20
CA LYS A 521 4.42 20.43 -6.02
C LYS A 521 5.25 20.67 -7.29
N GLN A 522 5.75 19.61 -7.92
CA GLN A 522 6.52 19.73 -9.17
C GLN A 522 5.67 20.33 -10.31
N GLY A 523 4.42 19.89 -10.47
CA GLY A 523 3.49 20.44 -11.45
C GLY A 523 3.18 21.92 -11.21
N MET A 524 2.97 22.32 -9.95
CA MET A 524 2.80 23.72 -9.56
C MET A 524 4.02 24.56 -9.87
N ASN A 525 5.23 24.08 -9.55
CA ASN A 525 6.47 24.80 -9.86
C ASN A 525 6.64 25.01 -11.37
N VAL A 526 6.28 24.04 -12.22
CA VAL A 526 6.30 24.23 -13.68
C VAL A 526 5.39 25.38 -14.11
N VAL A 527 4.18 25.45 -13.54
CA VAL A 527 3.20 26.50 -13.89
C VAL A 527 3.66 27.86 -13.38
N LEU A 528 4.20 27.92 -12.16
CA LEU A 528 4.77 29.13 -11.58
C LEU A 528 5.98 29.65 -12.38
N GLU A 529 6.84 28.76 -12.85
CA GLU A 529 7.97 29.12 -13.71
C GLU A 529 7.52 29.67 -15.06
N ARG A 530 6.50 29.05 -15.68
CA ARG A 530 5.89 29.57 -16.92
C ARG A 530 5.26 30.95 -16.72
N LEU A 531 4.59 31.14 -15.57
CA LEU A 531 4.00 32.42 -15.19
C LEU A 531 5.10 33.48 -15.01
N ARG A 532 6.24 33.11 -14.41
CA ARG A 532 7.40 33.98 -14.23
C ARG A 532 8.07 34.36 -15.54
N SER A 533 8.22 33.43 -16.48
CA SER A 533 8.95 33.66 -17.74
C SER A 533 8.12 34.36 -18.82
N GLY A 534 6.80 34.12 -18.85
CA GLY A 534 5.95 34.56 -19.96
C GLY A 534 4.53 34.94 -19.56
N GLY A 535 4.26 35.14 -18.27
CA GLY A 535 2.93 35.48 -17.77
C GLY A 535 1.89 34.41 -18.12
N ILE A 536 0.64 34.85 -18.22
CA ILE A 536 -0.49 33.96 -18.55
C ILE A 536 -0.31 33.32 -19.94
N VAL A 537 0.25 34.05 -20.91
CA VAL A 537 0.48 33.55 -22.27
C VAL A 537 1.49 32.40 -22.25
N GLY A 538 2.59 32.53 -21.51
CA GLY A 538 3.58 31.46 -21.34
C GLY A 538 3.00 30.21 -20.68
N VAL A 539 2.08 30.38 -19.72
CA VAL A 539 1.35 29.26 -19.10
C VAL A 539 0.46 28.56 -20.12
N LEU A 540 -0.36 29.31 -20.86
CA LEU A 540 -1.29 28.75 -21.86
C LEU A 540 -0.57 28.02 -23.01
N GLU A 541 0.54 28.57 -23.49
CA GLU A 541 1.36 27.94 -24.53
C GLU A 541 2.03 26.66 -24.00
N GLY A 542 2.57 26.69 -22.78
CA GLY A 542 3.09 25.49 -22.13
C GLY A 542 2.02 24.40 -21.91
N MET A 543 0.80 24.80 -21.54
CA MET A 543 -0.35 23.91 -21.42
C MET A 543 -0.74 23.28 -22.77
N ARG A 544 -0.68 24.05 -23.87
CA ARG A 544 -0.91 23.54 -25.23
C ARG A 544 0.12 22.47 -25.60
N GLN A 545 1.40 22.73 -25.36
CA GLN A 545 2.49 21.79 -25.62
C GLN A 545 2.35 20.51 -24.78
N ASP A 546 2.00 20.62 -23.49
CA ASP A 546 1.77 19.45 -22.65
C ASP A 546 0.59 18.61 -23.13
N ARG A 547 -0.48 19.25 -23.61
CA ARG A 547 -1.63 18.57 -24.20
C ARG A 547 -1.22 17.84 -25.48
N GLU A 548 -0.44 18.47 -26.35
CA GLU A 548 0.11 17.85 -27.55
C GLU A 548 1.07 16.70 -27.21
N ALA A 549 1.89 16.81 -26.18
CA ALA A 549 2.77 15.71 -25.75
C ALA A 549 1.99 14.51 -25.19
N VAL A 550 0.79 14.74 -24.63
CA VAL A 550 -0.09 13.67 -24.11
C VAL A 550 -0.93 13.03 -25.21
N TYR A 551 -1.25 13.74 -26.30
CA TYR A 551 -2.18 13.32 -27.35
C TYR A 551 -1.62 13.39 -28.79
N GLY A 552 -0.31 13.58 -28.94
CA GLY A 552 0.39 13.85 -30.20
C GLY A 552 0.52 12.66 -31.14
N PRO A 553 1.18 12.83 -32.31
CA PRO A 553 1.01 12.00 -33.51
C PRO A 553 1.32 10.50 -33.35
N GLU A 554 2.06 10.12 -32.31
CA GLU A 554 2.42 8.73 -32.04
C GLU A 554 1.53 8.03 -30.99
N GLY A 555 0.49 8.68 -30.46
CA GLY A 555 -0.09 8.24 -29.17
C GLY A 555 -1.57 8.48 -28.85
N GLY A 556 -2.49 8.69 -29.79
CA GLY A 556 -3.91 8.69 -29.37
C GLY A 556 -5.01 8.74 -30.44
N PRO A 557 -6.22 8.20 -30.13
CA PRO A 557 -7.23 7.76 -31.11
C PRO A 557 -8.24 8.83 -31.53
N TRP A 558 -7.92 10.13 -31.36
CA TRP A 558 -8.90 11.21 -31.56
C TRP A 558 -8.80 11.94 -32.91
N LYS A 559 -7.81 11.60 -33.77
CA LYS A 559 -7.75 12.15 -35.14
C LYS A 559 -8.80 11.54 -36.10
N ARG A 560 -9.51 10.48 -35.72
CA ARG A 560 -10.50 9.82 -36.60
C ARG A 560 -11.93 10.38 -36.55
N VAL A 561 -12.25 11.29 -35.63
CA VAL A 561 -13.64 11.78 -35.49
C VAL A 561 -13.83 13.22 -36.02
N TRP A 562 -12.78 14.03 -36.05
CA TRP A 562 -12.85 15.39 -36.61
C TRP A 562 -12.50 15.50 -38.09
N LEU A 563 -11.86 14.48 -38.69
CA LEU A 563 -11.47 14.48 -40.11
C LEU A 563 -12.50 13.81 -41.05
N THR A 564 -13.58 13.22 -40.52
CA THR A 564 -14.66 12.60 -41.32
C THR A 564 -16.00 13.36 -41.24
N GLY A 565 -15.98 14.59 -40.73
CA GLY A 565 -17.20 15.39 -40.49
C GLY A 565 -17.48 16.54 -41.47
N ASN A 566 -16.56 16.87 -42.39
CA ASN A 566 -16.76 17.95 -43.37
C ASN A 566 -16.41 17.47 -44.78
N GLY A 567 -17.23 16.57 -45.31
CA GLY A 567 -17.27 16.27 -46.74
C GLY A 567 -18.36 17.10 -47.39
N HIS A 568 -18.04 18.31 -47.84
CA HIS A 568 -18.79 18.99 -48.89
C HIS A 568 -17.87 19.89 -49.71
N ALA A 569 -17.72 19.48 -50.98
CA ALA A 569 -17.51 20.27 -52.19
C ALA A 569 -16.33 21.26 -52.27
N SER A 570 -15.28 20.87 -52.98
CA SER A 570 -14.79 21.62 -54.14
C SER A 570 -14.15 20.65 -55.13
N ILE A 571 -14.78 20.57 -56.30
CA ILE A 571 -14.29 20.04 -57.57
C ILE A 571 -13.66 21.23 -58.33
N GLU A 572 -12.74 20.94 -59.25
CA GLU A 572 -11.98 21.83 -60.18
C GLU A 572 -10.75 22.53 -59.53
N ASP A 573 -9.55 22.54 -60.12
CA ASP A 573 -9.00 22.08 -61.41
C ASP A 573 -7.47 21.95 -61.26
N ASP A 574 -6.83 21.09 -62.07
CA ASP A 574 -5.52 21.37 -62.68
C ASP A 574 -5.25 20.35 -63.82
N ASP A 575 -5.43 20.86 -65.03
CA ASP A 575 -4.76 20.58 -66.30
C ASP A 575 -4.36 19.15 -66.75
N HIS A 576 -4.87 18.84 -67.95
CA HIS A 576 -4.49 17.86 -68.98
C HIS A 576 -5.21 16.50 -69.05
#